data_AF-A0A523HKS0-F1
#
_entry.id   AF-A0A523HKS0-F1
#
_cell.length_a   1.000
_cell.length_b   1.000
_cell.length_c   1.000
_cell.angle_alpha   90.00
_cell.angle_beta   90.00
_cell.angle_gamma   90.00
#
_symmetry.space_group_name_H-M   'P 1'
#
loop_
_entity.id
_entity.type
_entity.pdbx_description
1 polymer ?
#
loop_
_entity_poly.entity_id
_entity_poly.type
_entity_poly.pdbx_seq_one_letter_code
_entity_poly.pdbx_strand_id
1 'polypeptide(L)'
;MGIKSRYEYLKEILLRYKYASRAQKKNILDEFCTNCSYNRKYAIRLLNSKNKSKPKKVSKRGRKKFYHDPLIAQVLSDIWVATNLACAKRLKAMIPLFLPHYKKYILSKEIK
;
A
#
# COMPACT_ATOMS: atom_id res chain seq x y z
N MET A 1 1.62 11.60 -31.96
CA MET A 1 0.33 11.96 -31.32
C MET A 1 0.55 12.75 -30.04
N GLY A 2 -0.27 13.77 -29.77
CA GLY A 2 -0.29 14.48 -28.50
C GLY A 2 -0.78 13.62 -27.32
N ILE A 3 -0.67 14.13 -26.09
CA ILE A 3 -1.07 13.39 -24.87
C ILE A 3 -2.59 13.15 -24.83
N LYS A 4 -3.39 14.16 -25.18
CA LYS A 4 -4.87 14.06 -25.21
C LYS A 4 -5.35 13.04 -26.24
N SER A 5 -4.83 13.08 -27.46
CA SER A 5 -5.23 12.15 -28.52
C SER A 5 -4.82 10.69 -28.21
N ARG A 6 -3.66 10.46 -27.59
CA ARG A 6 -3.29 9.11 -27.10
C ARG A 6 -4.27 8.58 -26.05
N TYR A 7 -4.82 9.46 -25.22
CA TYR A 7 -5.80 9.08 -24.19
C TYR A 7 -7.18 8.80 -24.78
N GLU A 8 -7.63 9.56 -25.77
CA GLU A 8 -8.87 9.28 -26.51
C GLU A 8 -8.76 7.96 -27.27
N TYR A 9 -7.65 7.74 -27.97
CA TYR A 9 -7.39 6.49 -28.69
C TYR A 9 -7.35 5.27 -27.76
N LEU A 10 -6.78 5.44 -26.55
CA LEU A 10 -6.84 4.41 -25.51
C LEU A 10 -8.29 4.05 -25.14
N LYS A 11 -9.15 5.05 -24.90
CA LYS A 11 -10.55 4.82 -24.50
C LYS A 11 -11.30 3.99 -25.53
N GLU A 12 -11.10 4.28 -26.81
CA GLU A 12 -11.69 3.52 -27.92
C GLU A 12 -11.21 2.07 -27.95
N ILE A 13 -9.89 1.85 -27.78
CA ILE A 13 -9.29 0.50 -27.86
C ILE A 13 -9.60 -0.36 -26.64
N LEU A 14 -9.79 0.25 -25.47
CA LEU A 14 -9.98 -0.49 -24.21
C LEU A 14 -11.11 -1.52 -24.29
N LEU A 15 -12.26 -1.16 -24.88
CA LEU A 15 -13.40 -2.07 -25.02
C LEU A 15 -13.09 -3.19 -26.01
N ARG A 16 -12.50 -2.86 -27.18
CA ARG A 16 -12.10 -3.85 -28.19
C ARG A 16 -11.10 -4.85 -27.62
N TYR A 17 -10.06 -4.37 -26.94
CA TYR A 17 -9.05 -5.21 -26.30
C TYR A 17 -9.65 -6.08 -25.19
N LYS A 18 -10.60 -5.56 -24.40
CA LYS A 18 -11.22 -6.30 -23.29
C LYS A 18 -11.99 -7.54 -23.79
N TYR A 19 -12.79 -7.39 -24.83
CA TYR A 19 -13.65 -8.47 -25.36
C TYR A 19 -12.99 -9.34 -26.45
N ALA A 20 -11.82 -8.95 -26.94
CA ALA A 20 -11.08 -9.71 -27.95
C ALA A 20 -10.55 -11.08 -27.44
N SER A 21 -10.46 -12.02 -28.37
CA SER A 21 -9.78 -13.31 -28.17
C SER A 21 -8.26 -13.11 -28.00
N ARG A 22 -7.53 -14.16 -27.58
CA ARG A 22 -6.07 -14.07 -27.37
C ARG A 22 -5.31 -13.71 -28.65
N ALA A 23 -5.74 -14.23 -29.80
CA ALA A 23 -5.14 -13.92 -31.10
C ALA A 23 -5.42 -12.46 -31.50
N GLN A 24 -6.67 -12.02 -31.38
CA GLN A 24 -7.08 -10.64 -31.68
C GLN A 24 -6.39 -9.61 -30.78
N LYS A 25 -6.20 -9.92 -29.49
CA LYS A 25 -5.46 -9.06 -28.55
C LYS A 25 -4.03 -8.78 -28.99
N LYS A 26 -3.35 -9.72 -29.65
CA LYS A 26 -1.99 -9.52 -30.17
C LYS A 26 -2.00 -8.40 -31.22
N ASN A 27 -2.90 -8.51 -32.20
CA ASN A 27 -3.01 -7.54 -33.31
C ASN A 27 -3.41 -6.15 -32.81
N ILE A 28 -4.42 -6.07 -31.93
CA ILE A 28 -4.86 -4.81 -31.32
C ILE A 28 -3.72 -4.14 -30.55
N LEU A 29 -2.92 -4.93 -29.85
CA LEU A 29 -1.78 -4.42 -29.08
C LEU A 29 -0.65 -3.93 -29.98
N ASP A 30 -0.38 -4.61 -31.09
CA ASP A 30 0.61 -4.18 -32.09
C ASP A 30 0.21 -2.84 -32.70
N GLU A 31 -1.05 -2.71 -33.15
CA GLU A 31 -1.63 -1.46 -33.68
C GLU A 31 -1.55 -0.31 -32.66
N PHE A 32 -1.89 -0.58 -31.40
CA PHE A 32 -1.82 0.42 -30.34
C PHE A 32 -0.38 0.90 -30.08
N CYS A 33 0.60 -0.02 -30.14
CA CYS A 33 2.00 0.31 -29.96
C CYS A 33 2.55 1.14 -31.13
N THR A 34 2.18 0.81 -32.37
CA THR A 34 2.63 1.56 -33.56
C THR A 34 2.06 2.98 -33.56
N ASN A 35 0.77 3.14 -33.26
CA ASN A 35 0.09 4.44 -33.34
C ASN A 35 0.46 5.40 -32.19
N CYS A 36 0.63 4.87 -30.98
CA CYS A 36 1.03 5.69 -29.81
C CYS A 36 2.54 5.74 -29.57
N SER A 37 3.33 4.99 -30.34
CA SER A 37 4.77 4.77 -30.14
C SER A 37 5.10 4.31 -28.71
N TYR A 38 4.30 3.38 -28.19
CA TYR A 38 4.47 2.83 -26.86
C TYR A 38 5.19 1.48 -26.88
N ASN A 39 5.98 1.20 -25.84
CA ASN A 39 6.48 -0.15 -25.63
C ASN A 39 5.32 -1.08 -25.26
N ARG A 40 5.35 -2.31 -25.80
CA ARG A 40 4.38 -3.37 -25.54
C ARG A 40 4.06 -3.59 -24.06
N LYS A 41 5.07 -3.62 -23.17
CA LYS A 41 4.85 -3.79 -21.72
C LYS A 41 4.04 -2.63 -21.14
N TYR A 42 4.32 -1.40 -21.59
CA TYR A 42 3.61 -0.21 -21.15
C TYR A 42 2.15 -0.23 -21.62
N ALA A 43 1.94 -0.55 -22.90
CA ALA A 43 0.61 -0.69 -23.50
C ALA A 43 -0.25 -1.74 -22.80
N ILE A 44 0.29 -2.95 -22.55
CA ILE A 44 -0.39 -4.01 -21.80
C ILE A 44 -0.82 -3.50 -20.42
N ARG A 45 0.09 -2.82 -19.69
CA ARG A 45 -0.22 -2.28 -18.37
C ARG A 45 -1.35 -1.26 -18.42
N LEU A 46 -1.37 -0.42 -19.44
CA LEU A 46 -2.38 0.62 -19.61
C LEU A 46 -3.75 0.02 -19.93
N LEU A 47 -3.81 -0.95 -20.85
CA LEU A 47 -5.04 -1.64 -21.25
C LEU A 47 -5.59 -2.59 -20.17
N ASN A 48 -4.73 -3.20 -19.37
CA ASN A 48 -5.13 -4.09 -18.26
C ASN A 48 -5.34 -3.37 -16.93
N SER A 49 -5.02 -2.08 -16.83
CA SER A 49 -5.20 -1.31 -15.60
C SER A 49 -6.69 -1.11 -15.35
N LYS A 50 -7.33 -2.03 -14.63
CA LYS A 50 -8.67 -1.84 -14.07
C LYS A 50 -8.69 -0.47 -13.38
N ASN A 51 -9.61 0.39 -13.81
CA ASN A 51 -9.83 1.75 -13.31
C ASN A 51 -9.35 1.91 -11.87
N LYS A 52 -8.22 2.61 -11.70
CA LYS A 52 -7.69 2.98 -10.37
C LYS A 52 -8.68 3.86 -9.58
N SER A 53 -9.75 4.34 -10.23
CA SER A 53 -10.81 5.12 -9.61
C SER A 53 -11.70 4.31 -8.67
N LYS A 54 -11.68 2.96 -8.75
CA LYS A 54 -12.24 2.17 -7.65
C LYS A 54 -11.19 2.19 -6.54
N PRO A 55 -11.46 2.81 -5.37
CA PRO A 55 -10.57 2.63 -4.23
C PRO A 55 -10.45 1.12 -4.07
N LYS A 56 -9.22 0.59 -4.18
CA LYS A 56 -8.97 -0.79 -3.79
C LYS A 56 -9.56 -0.89 -2.40
N LYS A 57 -10.63 -1.68 -2.22
CA LYS A 57 -11.18 -1.97 -0.89
C LYS A 57 -9.95 -2.24 -0.05
N VAL A 58 -9.73 -1.40 0.97
CA VAL A 58 -8.59 -1.56 1.86
C VAL A 58 -8.84 -2.89 2.54
N SER A 59 -8.35 -3.96 1.93
CA SER A 59 -8.25 -5.26 2.54
C SER A 59 -7.59 -4.96 3.87
N LYS A 60 -8.24 -5.37 4.98
CA LYS A 60 -7.71 -5.22 6.33
C LYS A 60 -6.35 -5.92 6.34
N ARG A 61 -5.29 -5.19 6.02
CA ARG A 61 -3.95 -5.74 5.87
C ARG A 61 -3.42 -5.94 7.28
N GLY A 62 -3.08 -7.19 7.58
CA GLY A 62 -2.38 -7.57 8.80
C GLY A 62 -3.27 -8.21 9.88
N ARG A 63 -2.60 -8.87 10.82
CA ARG A 63 -3.19 -9.40 12.04
C ARG A 63 -3.84 -8.25 12.82
N LYS A 64 -4.99 -8.51 13.47
CA LYS A 64 -5.57 -7.56 14.44
C LYS A 64 -4.47 -7.17 15.44
N LYS A 65 -4.39 -5.88 15.79
CA LYS A 65 -3.37 -5.44 16.77
C LYS A 65 -3.64 -6.20 18.07
N PHE A 66 -2.60 -6.63 18.77
CA PHE A 66 -2.76 -7.35 20.02
C PHE A 66 -2.88 -6.33 21.17
N TYR A 67 -1.95 -5.38 21.20
CA TYR A 67 -1.95 -4.24 22.12
C TYR A 67 -2.82 -3.11 21.57
N HIS A 68 -4.11 -3.15 21.87
CA HIS A 68 -5.08 -2.12 21.44
C HIS A 68 -5.27 -1.00 22.47
N ASP A 69 -4.78 -1.20 23.69
CA ASP A 69 -4.95 -0.21 24.75
C ASP A 69 -4.12 1.06 24.46
N PRO A 70 -4.77 2.25 24.37
CA PRO A 70 -4.09 3.53 24.19
C PRO A 70 -3.02 3.80 25.26
N LEU A 71 -3.22 3.30 26.49
CA LEU A 71 -2.30 3.50 27.59
C LEU A 71 -0.96 2.82 27.33
N ILE A 72 -0.96 1.60 26.79
CA ILE A 72 0.28 0.88 26.42
C ILE A 72 1.07 1.68 25.39
N ALA A 73 0.38 2.26 24.39
CA ALA A 73 1.02 3.05 23.35
C ALA A 73 1.65 4.34 23.93
N GLN A 74 0.98 5.00 24.87
CA GLN A 74 1.49 6.19 25.55
C GLN A 74 2.73 5.87 26.40
N VAL A 75 2.66 4.83 27.23
CA VAL A 75 3.81 4.40 28.06
C VAL A 75 5.00 4.00 27.21
N LEU A 76 4.77 3.22 26.14
CA LEU A 76 5.83 2.82 25.23
C LEU A 76 6.47 4.02 24.52
N SER A 77 5.67 5.02 24.14
CA SER A 77 6.15 6.26 23.55
C SER A 77 7.01 7.06 24.52
N ASP A 78 6.58 7.20 25.78
CA ASP A 78 7.34 7.91 26.81
C ASP A 78 8.70 7.25 27.06
N ILE A 79 8.73 5.92 27.21
CA ILE A 79 9.98 5.16 27.40
C ILE A 79 10.86 5.25 26.15
N TRP A 80 10.27 5.21 24.95
CA TRP A 80 11.01 5.33 23.70
C TRP A 80 11.72 6.69 23.57
N VAL A 81 11.05 7.77 23.95
CA VAL A 81 11.66 9.11 24.00
C VAL A 81 12.74 9.19 25.08
N ALA A 82 12.47 8.67 26.28
CA ALA A 82 13.43 8.67 27.40
C ALA A 82 14.70 7.85 27.10
N THR A 83 14.61 6.85 26.23
CA THR A 83 15.75 6.00 25.80
C THR A 83 16.47 6.54 24.56
N ASN A 84 16.31 7.83 24.26
CA ASN A 84 16.86 8.48 23.06
C ASN A 84 16.48 7.76 21.77
N LEU A 85 15.19 7.42 21.64
CA LEU A 85 14.59 6.80 20.46
C LEU A 85 15.22 5.45 20.08
N ALA A 86 15.53 4.62 21.07
CA ALA A 86 16.12 3.30 20.86
C ALA A 86 15.29 2.43 19.91
N CYS A 87 15.97 1.66 19.04
CA CYS A 87 15.29 0.75 18.12
C CYS A 87 14.51 -0.35 18.86
N ALA A 88 13.49 -0.93 18.22
CA ALA A 88 12.57 -1.87 18.86
C ALA A 88 13.24 -3.03 19.63
N LYS A 89 14.36 -3.56 19.11
CA LYS A 89 15.12 -4.63 19.77
C LYS A 89 15.75 -4.17 21.09
N ARG A 90 16.36 -2.97 21.10
CA ARG A 90 16.97 -2.37 22.31
C ARG A 90 15.90 -1.92 23.28
N LEU A 91 14.85 -1.27 22.78
CA LEU A 91 13.71 -0.83 23.58
C LEU A 91 13.08 -2.01 24.34
N LYS A 92 12.88 -3.16 23.69
CA LYS A 92 12.36 -4.38 24.34
C LYS A 92 13.21 -4.80 25.56
N ALA A 93 14.54 -4.75 25.45
CA ALA A 93 15.44 -5.10 26.55
C ALA A 93 15.48 -4.02 27.65
N MET A 94 15.24 -2.76 27.29
CA MET A 94 15.21 -1.63 28.22
C MET A 94 13.90 -1.55 29.01
N ILE A 95 12.76 -1.96 28.43
CA ILE A 95 11.43 -1.86 29.07
C ILE A 95 11.42 -2.41 30.51
N PRO A 96 11.89 -3.64 30.80
CA PRO A 96 11.87 -4.18 32.17
C PRO A 96 12.70 -3.36 33.18
N LEU A 97 13.73 -2.65 32.71
CA LEU A 97 14.56 -1.79 33.55
C LEU A 97 13.91 -0.43 33.82
N PHE A 98 13.16 0.10 32.84
CA PHE A 98 12.47 1.39 32.96
C PHE A 98 11.14 1.29 33.72
N LEU A 99 10.42 0.17 33.58
CA LEU A 99 9.07 -0.01 34.11
C LEU A 99 8.94 0.21 35.63
N PRO A 100 9.86 -0.29 36.49
CA PRO A 100 9.78 -0.09 37.94
C PRO A 100 9.88 1.38 38.37
N HIS A 101 10.53 2.21 37.55
CA HIS A 101 10.74 3.64 37.83
C HIS A 101 9.70 4.53 37.13
N TYR A 102 8.82 3.94 36.32
CA TYR A 102 7.82 4.66 35.55
C TYR A 102 6.58 4.97 36.43
N LYS A 103 6.54 6.18 36.99
CA LYS A 103 5.50 6.61 37.94
C LYS A 103 4.30 7.34 37.34
N LYS A 104 4.32 7.60 36.02
CA LYS A 104 3.38 8.52 35.37
C LYS A 104 1.98 7.91 35.16
N TYR A 105 1.90 6.59 34.95
CA TYR A 105 0.63 5.88 34.83
C TYR A 105 0.67 4.58 35.65
N ILE A 106 -0.47 4.24 36.25
CA ILE A 106 -0.65 2.95 36.92
C ILE A 106 -1.01 1.93 35.84
N LEU A 107 -0.08 1.02 35.55
CA LEU A 107 -0.31 -0.10 34.66
C LEU A 107 -0.97 -1.22 35.47
N SER A 108 -2.25 -1.51 35.21
CA SER A 108 -2.91 -2.67 35.82
C SER A 108 -2.39 -3.96 35.17
N LYS A 109 -2.26 -5.03 35.96
CA LYS A 109 -1.80 -6.36 35.48
C LYS A 109 -2.78 -7.03 34.50
N GLU A 110 -3.97 -6.47 34.35
CA GLU A 110 -5.06 -6.99 33.52
C GLU A 110 -5.02 -6.51 32.06
N ILE A 111 -4.12 -5.58 31.76
CA ILE A 111 -3.97 -5.03 30.41
C ILE A 111 -3.32 -6.10 29.51
N LYS A 112 -4.10 -6.64 28.56
CA LYS A 112 -3.66 -7.64 27.57
C LYS A 112 -3.19 -7.00 26.26
#